data_AF-A0A1Z7M9H7-F1
#
_entry.id   AF-A0A1Z7M9H7-F1
#
_cell.length_a   1.000
_cell.length_b   1.000
_cell.length_c   1.000
_cell.angle_alpha   90.00
_cell.angle_beta   90.00
_cell.angle_gamma   90.00
#
_symmetry.space_group_name_H-M   'P 1'
#
loop_
_entity.id
_entity.type
_entity.pdbx_description
1 polymer ?
#
loop_
_entity_poly.entity_id
_entity_poly.type
_entity_poly.pdbx_seq_one_letter_code
_entity_poly.pdbx_strand_id
1 'polypeptide(L)'
;MSKFELTRIPIKKGAYQKPERYNRNIPDAKYDKVDKACEEDVFLSNDGNVYVPEDSMSTIFNTDTKRAQYIYDNFLDDDDKRCINGTNAIKSSGVVGELDKRSHETRDSEDADLDRYTRDSLIRIGDSDQAEAIRRKLDTHTKKELSKMKKQRGSEVDEITGEPLTKGSAFHHENEKELYTDPVSVLDEIKGKNVNSTTHKEIHKRNIRTGEELKKQAEDIKKTVANKRRKG
;
A
#
# COMPACT_ATOMS: atom_id res chain seq x y z
N MET A 1 13.92 13.48 10.70
CA MET A 1 13.24 12.68 9.65
C MET A 1 11.79 12.56 10.08
N SER A 2 10.85 12.96 9.23
CA SER A 2 9.42 12.79 9.54
C SER A 2 8.95 11.59 8.74
N LYS A 3 9.08 10.39 9.33
CA LYS A 3 8.58 9.17 8.70
C LYS A 3 7.06 9.30 8.55
N PHE A 4 6.51 8.89 7.42
CA PHE A 4 5.07 8.79 7.27
C PHE A 4 4.57 7.66 8.18
N GLU A 5 4.14 8.02 9.39
CA GLU A 5 3.68 7.08 10.39
C GLU A 5 2.22 6.71 10.15
N LEU A 6 1.96 5.40 10.06
CA LEU A 6 0.61 4.88 9.92
C LEU A 6 -0.15 4.99 11.24
N THR A 7 -1.45 5.24 11.15
CA THR A 7 -2.32 5.40 12.32
C THR A 7 -3.59 4.59 12.15
N ARG A 8 -4.12 4.06 13.25
CA ARG A 8 -5.40 3.32 13.25
C ARG A 8 -6.57 4.30 13.32
N ILE A 9 -7.48 4.21 12.34
CA ILE A 9 -8.71 4.98 12.27
C ILE A 9 -9.89 3.99 12.32
N PRO A 10 -10.62 3.91 13.44
CA PRO A 10 -11.76 3.00 13.56
C PRO A 10 -12.83 3.26 12.50
N ILE A 11 -13.50 2.20 12.06
CA ILE A 11 -14.66 2.32 11.18
C ILE A 11 -15.82 2.89 12.00
N LYS A 12 -16.45 3.97 11.50
CA LYS A 12 -17.61 4.54 12.18
C LYS A 12 -18.79 3.59 12.02
N LYS A 13 -19.60 3.45 13.06
CA LYS A 13 -20.85 2.70 12.98
C LYS A 13 -21.72 3.23 11.83
N GLY A 14 -22.13 2.34 10.94
CA GLY A 14 -22.91 2.71 9.75
C GLY A 14 -22.12 3.43 8.65
N ALA A 15 -20.79 3.41 8.68
CA ALA A 15 -19.95 4.03 7.63
C ALA A 15 -20.10 3.37 6.26
N TYR A 16 -20.55 2.12 6.21
CA TYR A 16 -20.74 1.37 4.97
C TYR A 16 -22.07 0.61 5.00
N GLN A 17 -22.61 0.34 3.82
CA GLN A 17 -23.80 -0.50 3.66
C GLN A 17 -23.40 -1.97 3.70
N LYS A 18 -23.98 -2.77 4.60
CA LYS A 18 -23.70 -4.22 4.66
C LYS A 18 -24.15 -4.95 3.39
N PRO A 19 -23.41 -5.96 2.90
CA PRO A 19 -23.82 -6.79 1.77
C PRO A 19 -25.15 -7.48 1.98
N GLU A 20 -25.79 -7.90 0.90
CA GLU A 20 -26.99 -8.73 0.99
C GLU A 20 -26.64 -10.16 1.41
N ARG A 21 -27.43 -10.72 2.32
CA ARG A 21 -27.32 -12.12 2.76
C ARG A 21 -28.04 -13.01 1.75
N TYR A 22 -27.32 -13.42 0.70
CA TYR A 22 -27.93 -14.19 -0.40
C TYR A 22 -28.40 -15.60 0.01
N ASN A 23 -27.69 -16.26 0.93
CA ASN A 23 -28.04 -17.61 1.37
C ASN A 23 -28.77 -17.58 2.71
N ARG A 24 -30.08 -17.83 2.64
CA ARG A 24 -30.98 -17.81 3.80
C ARG A 24 -30.86 -19.05 4.69
N ASN A 25 -30.12 -20.08 4.26
CA ASN A 25 -29.90 -21.28 5.06
C ASN A 25 -28.73 -21.09 6.04
N ILE A 26 -27.88 -20.08 5.82
CA ILE A 26 -26.81 -19.74 6.75
C ILE A 26 -27.40 -19.01 7.96
N PRO A 27 -27.12 -19.47 9.19
CA PRO A 27 -27.62 -18.80 10.39
C PRO A 27 -27.15 -17.36 10.47
N ASP A 28 -28.05 -16.44 10.82
CA ASP A 28 -27.75 -15.00 10.96
C ASP A 28 -26.54 -14.74 11.87
N ALA A 29 -26.39 -15.55 12.94
CA ALA A 29 -25.26 -15.46 13.85
C ALA A 29 -23.88 -15.61 13.17
N LYS A 30 -23.78 -16.36 12.06
CA LYS A 30 -22.52 -16.45 11.30
C LYS A 30 -22.22 -15.13 10.58
N TYR A 31 -23.23 -14.53 9.93
CA TYR A 31 -23.10 -13.20 9.32
C TYR A 31 -22.83 -12.10 10.35
N ASP A 32 -23.53 -12.12 11.48
CA ASP A 32 -23.37 -11.15 12.56
C ASP A 32 -21.96 -11.19 13.15
N LYS A 33 -21.31 -12.36 13.18
CA LYS A 33 -19.92 -12.51 13.61
C LYS A 33 -18.96 -11.81 12.64
N VAL A 34 -19.18 -11.94 11.33
CA VAL A 34 -18.40 -11.24 10.30
C VAL A 34 -18.62 -9.73 10.41
N ASP A 35 -19.88 -9.29 10.49
CA ASP A 35 -20.24 -7.88 10.66
C ASP A 35 -19.54 -7.27 11.87
N LYS A 36 -19.54 -7.97 13.01
CA LYS A 36 -18.88 -7.53 14.24
C LYS A 36 -17.38 -7.37 14.05
N ALA A 37 -16.69 -8.35 13.46
CA ALA A 37 -15.26 -8.24 13.20
C ALA A 37 -14.94 -7.08 12.23
N CYS A 38 -15.76 -6.91 11.18
CA CYS A 38 -15.65 -5.81 10.24
C CYS A 38 -15.92 -4.43 10.89
N GLU A 39 -16.77 -4.33 11.89
CA GLU A 39 -17.10 -3.06 12.57
C GLU A 39 -16.13 -2.73 13.72
N GLU A 40 -15.68 -3.73 14.48
CA GLU A 40 -14.91 -3.53 15.72
C GLU A 40 -13.40 -3.69 15.53
N ASP A 41 -12.96 -4.61 14.67
CA ASP A 41 -11.54 -4.96 14.54
C ASP A 41 -10.89 -4.32 13.33
N VAL A 42 -11.54 -4.39 12.16
CA VAL A 42 -11.06 -3.83 10.90
C VAL A 42 -10.99 -2.31 11.02
N PHE A 43 -9.94 -1.71 10.46
CA PHE A 43 -9.71 -0.27 10.57
C PHE A 43 -9.21 0.34 9.26
N LEU A 44 -9.47 1.62 9.09
CA LEU A 44 -8.83 2.44 8.06
C LEU A 44 -7.51 2.98 8.59
N SER A 45 -6.58 3.30 7.72
CA SER A 45 -5.36 4.00 8.08
C SER A 45 -5.21 5.31 7.30
N ASN A 46 -4.34 6.21 7.76
CA ASN A 46 -4.09 7.52 7.14
C ASN A 46 -3.42 7.44 5.75
N ASP A 47 -3.01 6.26 5.32
CA ASP A 47 -2.63 5.94 3.94
C ASP A 47 -3.83 5.60 3.04
N GLY A 48 -5.06 5.69 3.56
CA GLY A 48 -6.30 5.47 2.79
C GLY A 48 -6.63 4.00 2.52
N ASN A 49 -5.86 3.07 3.10
CA ASN A 49 -6.11 1.63 3.00
C ASN A 49 -6.97 1.14 4.18
N VAL A 50 -7.68 0.04 3.93
CA VAL A 50 -8.36 -0.75 4.95
C VAL A 50 -7.41 -1.85 5.39
N TYR A 51 -7.36 -2.10 6.69
CA TYR A 51 -6.48 -3.09 7.31
C TYR A 51 -7.29 -4.07 8.14
N VAL A 52 -6.96 -5.35 7.98
CA VAL A 52 -7.52 -6.46 8.75
C VAL A 52 -6.47 -6.91 9.77
N PRO A 53 -6.75 -6.88 11.08
CA PRO A 53 -5.84 -7.39 12.10
C PRO A 53 -5.58 -8.89 11.94
N GLU A 54 -4.34 -9.31 12.21
CA GLU A 54 -3.93 -10.73 12.22
C GLU A 54 -4.82 -11.58 13.14
N ASP A 55 -5.14 -11.06 14.33
CA ASP A 55 -5.98 -11.76 15.31
C ASP A 55 -7.43 -12.02 14.82
N SER A 56 -7.92 -11.22 13.88
CA SER A 56 -9.28 -11.34 13.33
C SER A 56 -9.38 -12.33 12.17
N MET A 57 -8.25 -12.87 11.68
CA MET A 57 -8.19 -13.69 10.46
C MET A 57 -9.08 -14.94 10.51
N SER A 58 -9.21 -15.57 11.69
CA SER A 58 -10.08 -16.75 11.86
C SER A 58 -11.55 -16.45 11.58
N THR A 59 -12.02 -15.27 11.99
CA THR A 59 -13.38 -14.81 11.69
C THR A 59 -13.51 -14.39 10.24
N ILE A 60 -12.53 -13.66 9.71
CA ILE A 60 -12.55 -13.14 8.34
C ILE A 60 -12.56 -14.26 7.30
N PHE A 61 -11.76 -15.31 7.48
CA PHE A 61 -11.69 -16.46 6.57
C PHE A 61 -12.64 -17.61 6.94
N ASN A 62 -13.53 -17.39 7.91
CA ASN A 62 -14.50 -18.39 8.39
C ASN A 62 -13.86 -19.75 8.69
N THR A 63 -12.75 -19.74 9.41
CA THR A 63 -11.93 -20.94 9.65
C THR A 63 -11.32 -20.94 11.05
N ASP A 64 -10.67 -22.03 11.45
CA ASP A 64 -10.00 -22.08 12.75
C ASP A 64 -8.70 -21.25 12.76
N THR A 65 -8.22 -20.89 13.94
CA THR A 65 -7.02 -20.05 14.12
C THR A 65 -5.78 -20.61 13.44
N LYS A 66 -5.57 -21.94 13.41
CA LYS A 66 -4.36 -22.52 12.79
C LYS A 66 -4.41 -22.38 11.27
N ARG A 67 -5.56 -22.65 10.66
CA ARG A 67 -5.77 -22.46 9.23
C ARG A 67 -5.69 -20.99 8.85
N ALA A 68 -6.26 -20.11 9.66
CA ALA A 68 -6.20 -18.68 9.45
C ALA A 68 -4.74 -18.15 9.47
N GLN A 69 -3.94 -18.58 10.46
CA GLN A 69 -2.52 -18.25 10.50
C GLN A 69 -1.79 -18.76 9.26
N TYR A 70 -2.06 -20.01 8.85
CA TYR A 70 -1.43 -20.57 7.65
C TYR A 70 -1.75 -19.74 6.39
N ILE A 71 -3.00 -19.30 6.23
CA ILE A 71 -3.40 -18.40 5.13
C ILE A 71 -2.64 -17.08 5.22
N TYR A 72 -2.61 -16.45 6.39
CA TYR A 72 -1.91 -15.19 6.62
C TYR A 72 -0.42 -15.29 6.27
N ASP A 73 0.24 -16.37 6.69
CA ASP A 73 1.68 -16.56 6.50
C ASP A 73 2.04 -16.92 5.05
N ASN A 74 1.19 -17.68 4.34
CA ASN A 74 1.59 -18.32 3.08
C ASN A 74 0.83 -17.83 1.84
N PHE A 75 -0.39 -17.32 1.98
CA PHE A 75 -1.24 -16.95 0.85
C PHE A 75 -1.40 -15.44 0.69
N LEU A 76 -1.00 -14.66 1.69
CA LEU A 76 -1.05 -13.21 1.64
C LEU A 76 0.35 -12.60 1.51
N ASP A 77 0.45 -11.56 0.69
CA ASP A 77 1.73 -10.91 0.38
C ASP A 77 2.30 -10.19 1.62
N ASP A 78 3.59 -10.42 1.88
CA ASP A 78 4.33 -9.75 2.95
C ASP A 78 4.43 -8.24 2.72
N ASP A 79 4.44 -7.80 1.46
CA ASP A 79 4.47 -6.37 1.11
C ASP A 79 3.19 -5.62 1.48
N ASP A 80 2.11 -6.33 1.83
CA ASP A 80 0.87 -5.77 2.34
C ASP A 80 0.73 -5.82 3.87
N LYS A 81 1.61 -6.58 4.55
CA LYS A 81 1.62 -6.72 6.01
C LYS A 81 2.28 -5.50 6.66
N ARG A 82 1.70 -4.99 7.74
CA ARG A 82 2.17 -3.82 8.48
C ARG A 82 1.97 -4.01 9.99
N CYS A 83 2.89 -3.47 10.79
CA CYS A 83 2.67 -3.27 12.22
C CYS A 83 2.27 -1.82 12.46
N ILE A 84 1.00 -1.57 12.81
CA ILE A 84 0.44 -0.22 12.98
C ILE A 84 0.06 -0.05 14.45
N ASN A 85 0.76 0.84 15.16
CA ASN A 85 0.58 1.08 16.59
C ASN A 85 0.65 -0.23 17.44
N GLY A 86 1.54 -1.16 17.07
CA GLY A 86 1.72 -2.44 17.77
C GLY A 86 0.74 -3.54 17.35
N THR A 87 -0.14 -3.28 16.38
CA THR A 87 -1.05 -4.28 15.82
C THR A 87 -0.53 -4.76 14.47
N ASN A 88 -0.28 -6.07 14.36
CA ASN A 88 -0.04 -6.70 13.06
C ASN A 88 -1.34 -6.74 12.28
N ALA A 89 -1.30 -6.22 11.06
CA ALA A 89 -2.44 -6.18 10.18
C ALA A 89 -1.97 -6.25 8.73
N ILE A 90 -2.91 -6.53 7.83
CA ILE A 90 -2.64 -6.61 6.40
C ILE A 90 -3.66 -5.77 5.63
N LYS A 91 -3.25 -5.19 4.50
CA LYS A 91 -4.17 -4.49 3.60
C LYS A 91 -5.29 -5.44 3.16
N SER A 92 -6.52 -4.94 3.21
CA SER A 92 -7.70 -5.76 2.87
C SER A 92 -7.74 -6.18 1.41
N SER A 93 -6.99 -5.53 0.50
CA SER A 93 -6.92 -5.90 -0.92
C SER A 93 -6.43 -7.33 -1.12
N GLY A 94 -5.36 -7.73 -0.42
CA GLY A 94 -4.86 -9.11 -0.47
C GLY A 94 -5.87 -10.11 0.11
N VAL A 95 -6.51 -9.73 1.22
CA VAL A 95 -7.56 -10.54 1.87
C VAL A 95 -8.77 -10.74 0.95
N VAL A 96 -9.23 -9.67 0.30
CA VAL A 96 -10.32 -9.68 -0.67
C VAL A 96 -9.99 -10.61 -1.84
N GLY A 97 -8.78 -10.54 -2.38
CA GLY A 97 -8.34 -11.43 -3.47
C GLY A 97 -8.36 -12.90 -3.07
N GLU A 98 -7.89 -13.23 -1.87
CA GLU A 98 -7.90 -14.60 -1.36
C GLU A 98 -9.33 -15.09 -1.04
N LEU A 99 -10.19 -14.26 -0.45
CA LEU A 99 -11.60 -14.59 -0.23
C LEU A 99 -12.35 -14.83 -1.56
N ASP A 100 -12.08 -14.02 -2.58
CA ASP A 100 -12.68 -14.18 -3.91
C ASP A 100 -12.30 -15.53 -4.52
N LYS A 101 -11.00 -15.85 -4.53
CA LYS A 101 -10.49 -17.14 -4.99
C LYS A 101 -11.15 -18.30 -4.24
N ARG A 102 -11.12 -18.27 -2.90
CA ARG A 102 -11.70 -19.31 -2.05
C ARG A 102 -13.19 -19.52 -2.27
N SER A 103 -13.92 -18.46 -2.62
CA SER A 103 -15.37 -18.53 -2.85
C SER A 103 -15.76 -19.19 -4.18
N HIS A 104 -14.84 -19.24 -5.15
CA HIS A 104 -15.06 -19.85 -6.47
C HIS A 104 -14.47 -21.26 -6.58
N GLU A 105 -13.56 -21.64 -5.68
CA GLU A 105 -12.95 -22.96 -5.63
C GLU A 105 -13.81 -23.99 -4.87
N THR A 106 -13.51 -25.29 -5.01
CA THR A 106 -14.32 -26.40 -4.48
C THR A 106 -14.44 -26.34 -2.95
N ARG A 107 -15.54 -25.79 -2.45
CA ARG A 107 -15.88 -25.72 -1.02
C ARG A 107 -17.35 -26.02 -0.77
N ASP A 108 -17.66 -26.23 0.50
CA ASP A 108 -19.05 -26.24 0.96
C ASP A 108 -19.74 -24.91 0.61
N SER A 109 -21.00 -24.99 0.19
CA SER A 109 -21.76 -23.81 -0.26
C SER A 109 -21.91 -22.76 0.84
N GLU A 110 -22.01 -23.15 2.11
CA GLU A 110 -22.13 -22.16 3.20
C GLU A 110 -20.84 -21.35 3.36
N ASP A 111 -19.70 -22.03 3.33
CA ASP A 111 -18.38 -21.42 3.46
C ASP A 111 -18.09 -20.47 2.30
N ALA A 112 -18.42 -20.90 1.07
CA ALA A 112 -18.25 -20.06 -0.11
C ALA A 112 -19.08 -18.77 -0.02
N ASP A 113 -20.31 -18.86 0.47
CA ASP A 113 -21.21 -17.71 0.59
C ASP A 113 -20.78 -16.74 1.71
N LEU A 114 -20.25 -17.26 2.81
CA LEU A 114 -19.66 -16.43 3.87
C LEU A 114 -18.38 -15.75 3.39
N ASP A 115 -17.53 -16.43 2.62
CA ASP A 115 -16.34 -15.80 2.05
C ASP A 115 -16.71 -14.67 1.08
N ARG A 116 -17.75 -14.85 0.24
CA ARG A 116 -18.30 -13.77 -0.60
C ARG A 116 -18.83 -12.61 0.24
N TYR A 117 -19.55 -12.90 1.32
CA TYR A 117 -20.09 -11.88 2.21
C TYR A 117 -18.97 -11.07 2.90
N THR A 118 -17.93 -11.74 3.41
CA THR A 118 -16.77 -11.06 4.01
C THR A 118 -16.03 -10.22 2.98
N ARG A 119 -15.80 -10.77 1.78
CA ARG A 119 -15.16 -10.06 0.65
C ARG A 119 -15.89 -8.76 0.34
N ASP A 120 -17.21 -8.86 0.14
CA ASP A 120 -18.04 -7.70 -0.21
C ASP A 120 -18.11 -6.69 0.94
N SER A 121 -18.07 -7.14 2.20
CA SER A 121 -18.02 -6.25 3.36
C SER A 121 -16.73 -5.42 3.38
N LEU A 122 -15.57 -6.05 3.15
CA LEU A 122 -14.28 -5.36 3.08
C LEU A 122 -14.22 -4.37 1.91
N ILE A 123 -14.76 -4.74 0.74
CA ILE A 123 -14.88 -3.83 -0.41
C ILE A 123 -15.71 -2.61 -0.03
N ARG A 124 -16.89 -2.81 0.56
CA ARG A 124 -17.78 -1.69 0.91
C ARG A 124 -17.24 -0.78 2.02
N ILE A 125 -16.43 -1.31 2.94
CA ILE A 125 -15.64 -0.49 3.86
C ILE A 125 -14.64 0.38 3.08
N GLY A 126 -13.93 -0.23 2.13
CA GLY A 126 -12.99 0.45 1.25
C GLY A 126 -13.61 1.53 0.37
N ASP A 127 -14.87 1.36 -0.02
CA ASP A 127 -15.63 2.30 -0.86
C ASP A 127 -16.47 3.30 -0.05
N SER A 128 -16.35 3.28 1.29
CA SER A 128 -17.13 4.17 2.16
C SER A 128 -16.74 5.65 2.00
N ASP A 129 -17.68 6.55 2.28
CA ASP A 129 -17.43 7.99 2.37
C ASP A 129 -16.31 8.32 3.38
N GLN A 130 -16.17 7.51 4.44
CA GLN A 130 -15.10 7.65 5.41
C GLN A 130 -13.73 7.37 4.78
N ALA A 131 -13.59 6.29 4.02
CA ALA A 131 -12.36 5.94 3.31
C ALA A 131 -11.99 7.03 2.29
N GLU A 132 -12.96 7.49 1.50
CA GLU A 132 -12.78 8.57 0.52
C GLU A 132 -12.34 9.89 1.17
N ALA A 133 -12.92 10.26 2.30
CA ALA A 133 -12.51 11.44 3.05
C ALA A 133 -11.05 11.37 3.52
N ILE A 134 -10.56 10.18 3.88
CA ILE A 134 -9.16 9.96 4.25
C ILE A 134 -8.26 10.09 3.01
N ARG A 135 -8.60 9.45 1.90
CA ARG A 135 -7.82 9.51 0.64
C ARG A 135 -7.67 10.94 0.11
N ARG A 136 -8.71 11.78 0.23
CA ARG A 136 -8.63 13.21 -0.15
C ARG A 136 -7.65 14.00 0.74
N LYS A 137 -7.63 13.71 2.04
CA LYS A 137 -6.65 14.32 2.96
C LYS A 137 -5.24 13.84 2.65
N LEU A 138 -5.08 12.55 2.36
CA LEU A 138 -3.82 11.96 1.95
C LEU A 138 -3.27 12.62 0.68
N ASP A 139 -4.07 12.78 -0.38
CA ASP A 139 -3.61 13.44 -1.62
C ASP A 139 -3.05 14.85 -1.34
N THR A 140 -3.74 15.62 -0.50
CA THR A 140 -3.28 16.95 -0.08
C THR A 140 -1.98 16.87 0.72
N HIS A 141 -1.86 15.88 1.61
CA HIS A 141 -0.65 15.66 2.41
C HIS A 141 0.53 15.26 1.54
N THR A 142 0.35 14.25 0.68
CA THR A 142 1.36 13.75 -0.25
C THR A 142 1.89 14.86 -1.16
N LYS A 143 1.02 15.69 -1.75
CA LYS A 143 1.45 16.84 -2.58
C LYS A 143 2.34 17.82 -1.81
N LYS A 144 2.05 18.07 -0.53
CA LYS A 144 2.84 18.96 0.33
C LYS A 144 4.19 18.35 0.68
N GLU A 145 4.22 17.07 1.06
CA GLU A 145 5.44 16.39 1.49
C GLU A 145 6.37 16.06 0.32
N LEU A 146 5.84 15.73 -0.86
CA LEU A 146 6.64 15.48 -2.07
C LEU A 146 7.62 16.62 -2.40
N SER A 147 7.21 17.86 -2.17
CA SER A 147 8.06 19.04 -2.40
C SER A 147 9.26 19.14 -1.44
N LYS A 148 9.21 18.43 -0.31
CA LYS A 148 10.22 18.45 0.75
C LYS A 148 11.20 17.28 0.67
N MET A 149 10.90 16.24 -0.13
CA MET A 149 11.69 15.01 -0.15
C MET A 149 13.18 15.24 -0.40
N LYS A 150 13.52 16.13 -1.33
CA LYS A 150 14.92 16.49 -1.62
C LYS A 150 15.64 17.00 -0.36
N LYS A 151 14.98 17.88 0.39
CA LYS A 151 15.53 18.46 1.61
C LYS A 151 15.60 17.42 2.73
N GLN A 152 14.61 16.54 2.83
CA GLN A 152 14.58 15.45 3.82
C GLN A 152 15.67 14.40 3.56
N ARG A 153 15.93 14.05 2.28
CA ARG A 153 17.06 13.20 1.87
C ARG A 153 18.41 13.76 2.31
N GLY A 154 18.56 15.08 2.24
CA GLY A 154 19.71 15.78 2.81
C GLY A 154 21.05 15.59 2.08
N SER A 155 21.09 14.89 0.95
CA SER A 155 22.33 14.75 0.16
C SER A 155 22.74 16.08 -0.46
N GLU A 156 24.03 16.40 -0.39
CA GLU A 156 24.66 17.57 -1.05
C GLU A 156 25.24 17.23 -2.44
N VAL A 157 25.23 15.95 -2.81
CA VAL A 157 25.73 15.44 -4.09
C VAL A 157 24.64 14.74 -4.88
N ASP A 158 24.82 14.70 -6.20
CA ASP A 158 24.08 13.82 -7.09
C ASP A 158 24.47 12.38 -6.78
N GLU A 159 23.50 11.60 -6.28
CA GLU A 159 23.72 10.26 -5.73
C GLU A 159 23.89 9.16 -6.80
N ILE A 160 24.08 9.55 -8.06
CA ILE A 160 24.47 8.67 -9.17
C ILE A 160 25.87 9.05 -9.66
N THR A 161 26.13 10.34 -9.84
CA THR A 161 27.40 10.82 -10.43
C THR A 161 28.48 11.11 -9.38
N GLY A 162 28.08 11.46 -8.16
CA GLY A 162 28.96 11.93 -7.08
C GLY A 162 29.30 13.42 -7.14
N GLU A 163 28.76 14.16 -8.11
CA GLU A 163 29.03 15.59 -8.30
C GLU A 163 28.21 16.45 -7.34
N PRO A 164 28.67 17.67 -6.97
CA PRO A 164 27.86 18.59 -6.16
C PRO A 164 26.48 18.85 -6.80
N LEU A 165 25.44 18.95 -5.96
CA LEU A 165 24.12 19.33 -6.42
C LEU A 165 24.11 20.78 -6.90
N THR A 166 23.50 20.99 -8.06
CA THR A 166 23.36 22.28 -8.71
C THR A 166 21.91 22.79 -8.62
N LYS A 167 21.70 24.07 -8.99
CA LYS A 167 20.36 24.66 -9.08
C LYS A 167 19.50 23.83 -10.05
N GLY A 168 18.31 23.44 -9.59
CA GLY A 168 17.39 22.60 -10.38
C GLY A 168 17.58 21.08 -10.19
N SER A 169 18.43 20.65 -9.26
CA SER A 169 18.44 19.27 -8.76
C SER A 169 17.11 18.90 -8.08
N ALA A 170 16.72 17.64 -8.21
CA ALA A 170 15.45 17.10 -7.77
C ALA A 170 15.63 15.78 -7.02
N PHE A 171 14.61 15.39 -6.25
CA PHE A 171 14.49 14.05 -5.71
C PHE A 171 13.87 13.15 -6.78
N HIS A 172 14.53 12.04 -7.08
CA HIS A 172 14.06 11.00 -7.99
C HIS A 172 13.68 9.76 -7.17
N HIS A 173 12.43 9.34 -7.25
CA HIS A 173 11.94 8.12 -6.61
C HIS A 173 12.66 6.89 -7.18
N GLU A 174 12.95 5.91 -6.32
CA GLU A 174 13.59 4.64 -6.71
C GLU A 174 12.73 3.88 -7.72
N ASN A 175 11.41 3.85 -7.48
CA ASN A 175 10.44 3.26 -8.38
C ASN A 175 9.50 4.34 -8.96
N GLU A 176 9.01 4.13 -10.17
CA GLU A 176 8.12 5.06 -10.86
C GLU A 176 6.82 5.27 -10.08
N LYS A 177 6.64 6.46 -9.51
CA LYS A 177 5.50 6.81 -8.65
C LYS A 177 4.12 6.59 -9.26
N GLU A 178 4.01 6.55 -10.59
CA GLU A 178 2.73 6.34 -11.29
C GLU A 178 2.31 4.86 -11.28
N LEU A 179 3.28 3.95 -11.13
CA LEU A 179 3.06 2.51 -11.02
C LEU A 179 3.12 2.04 -9.55
N TYR A 180 3.95 2.69 -8.74
CA TYR A 180 4.19 2.35 -7.34
C TYR A 180 3.62 3.46 -6.44
N THR A 181 2.34 3.34 -6.13
CA THR A 181 1.54 4.42 -5.53
C THR A 181 1.38 4.32 -4.01
N ASP A 182 2.00 3.32 -3.35
CA ASP A 182 1.94 3.17 -1.88
C ASP A 182 2.48 4.45 -1.21
N PRO A 183 1.64 5.22 -0.48
CA PRO A 183 2.04 6.49 0.11
C PRO A 183 3.21 6.38 1.08
N VAL A 184 3.34 5.23 1.78
CA VAL A 184 4.47 4.97 2.69
C VAL A 184 5.77 4.95 1.91
N SER A 185 5.78 4.32 0.73
CA SER A 185 6.96 4.24 -0.13
C SER A 185 7.22 5.56 -0.87
N VAL A 186 6.17 6.22 -1.35
CA VAL A 186 6.26 7.48 -2.11
C VAL A 186 6.82 8.63 -1.26
N LEU A 187 6.55 8.61 0.05
CA LEU A 187 6.99 9.62 1.02
C LEU A 187 8.21 9.19 1.83
N ASP A 188 8.90 8.11 1.44
CA ASP A 188 10.13 7.65 2.10
C ASP A 188 11.35 8.27 1.41
N GLU A 189 12.09 9.13 2.13
CA GLU A 189 13.30 9.77 1.63
C GLU A 189 14.44 8.78 1.34
N ILE A 190 14.36 7.54 1.84
CA ILE A 190 15.32 6.48 1.57
C ILE A 190 15.00 5.75 0.25
N LYS A 191 13.74 5.78 -0.19
CA LYS A 191 13.25 5.21 -1.45
C LYS A 191 13.44 6.15 -2.64
N GLY A 192 14.56 6.85 -2.67
CA GLY A 192 14.93 7.74 -3.77
C GLY A 192 16.32 8.33 -3.64
N LYS A 193 16.65 9.19 -4.60
CA LYS A 193 17.98 9.79 -4.75
C LYS A 193 17.85 11.25 -5.15
N ASN A 194 18.66 12.12 -4.54
CA ASN A 194 18.88 13.45 -5.05
C ASN A 194 19.79 13.40 -6.28
N VAL A 195 19.33 13.98 -7.39
CA VAL A 195 20.05 13.99 -8.66
C VAL A 195 19.99 15.37 -9.33
N ASN A 196 21.03 15.71 -10.07
CA ASN A 196 21.07 16.91 -10.90
C ASN A 196 20.08 16.80 -12.07
N SER A 197 19.66 17.96 -12.62
CA SER A 197 18.65 18.00 -13.70
C SER A 197 19.05 17.17 -14.92
N THR A 198 20.33 17.18 -15.30
CA THR A 198 20.84 16.41 -16.44
C THR A 198 20.76 14.91 -16.19
N THR A 199 21.12 14.46 -14.99
CA THR A 199 21.00 13.07 -14.55
C THR A 199 19.53 12.65 -14.54
N HIS A 200 18.66 13.45 -13.95
CA HIS A 200 17.21 13.17 -13.90
C HIS A 200 16.61 12.99 -15.30
N LYS A 201 16.94 13.89 -16.24
CA LYS A 201 16.51 13.79 -17.64
C LYS A 201 17.03 12.52 -18.32
N GLU A 202 18.25 12.10 -18.03
CA GLU A 202 18.83 10.88 -18.61
C GLU A 202 18.15 9.62 -18.09
N ILE A 203 17.79 9.58 -16.79
CA ILE A 203 17.01 8.48 -16.22
C ILE A 203 15.66 8.35 -16.94
N HIS A 204 14.92 9.44 -17.05
CA HIS A 204 13.62 9.47 -17.76
C HIS A 204 13.75 9.11 -19.24
N LYS A 205 14.78 9.60 -19.93
CA LYS A 205 15.05 9.27 -21.34
C LYS A 205 15.22 7.76 -21.56
N ARG A 206 15.74 7.04 -20.56
CA ARG A 206 15.97 5.59 -20.61
C ARG A 206 14.77 4.76 -20.19
N ASN A 207 13.65 5.39 -19.80
CA ASN A 207 12.45 4.72 -19.29
C ASN A 207 12.77 3.76 -18.14
N ILE A 208 13.67 4.15 -17.24
CA ILE A 208 14.00 3.37 -16.04
C ILE A 208 12.84 3.53 -15.05
N ARG A 209 12.24 2.42 -14.63
CA ARG A 209 11.04 2.38 -13.79
C ARG A 209 11.28 1.85 -12.39
N THR A 210 12.38 1.11 -12.18
CA THR A 210 12.69 0.49 -10.89
C THR A 210 14.09 0.82 -10.38
N GLY A 211 14.27 0.68 -9.07
CA GLY A 211 15.57 0.85 -8.43
C GLY A 211 16.62 -0.15 -8.92
N GLU A 212 16.20 -1.36 -9.27
CA GLU A 212 17.08 -2.39 -9.82
C GLU A 212 17.59 -2.02 -11.21
N GLU A 213 16.70 -1.53 -12.08
CA GLU A 213 17.08 -1.04 -13.40
C GLU A 213 18.02 0.16 -13.29
N LEU A 214 17.74 1.07 -12.36
CA LEU A 214 18.60 2.23 -12.10
C LEU A 214 19.99 1.79 -11.65
N LYS A 215 20.08 0.83 -10.73
CA LYS A 215 21.36 0.26 -10.27
C LYS A 215 22.14 -0.36 -11.43
N LYS A 216 21.49 -1.13 -12.31
CA LYS A 216 22.12 -1.76 -13.47
C LYS A 216 22.68 -0.74 -14.48
N GLN A 217 22.04 0.42 -14.61
CA GLN A 217 22.39 1.43 -15.62
C GLN A 217 23.15 2.65 -15.07
N ALA A 218 23.38 2.72 -13.75
CA ALA A 218 23.94 3.90 -13.08
C ALA A 218 25.29 4.35 -13.67
N GLU A 219 26.21 3.42 -13.93
CA GLU A 219 27.52 3.73 -14.48
C GLU A 219 27.45 4.27 -15.91
N ASP A 220 26.53 3.77 -16.73
CA ASP A 220 26.36 4.24 -18.10
C ASP A 220 25.68 5.61 -18.15
N ILE A 221 24.77 5.88 -17.22
CA ILE A 221 24.19 7.22 -17.02
C ILE A 221 25.31 8.19 -16.64
N LYS A 222 26.14 7.83 -15.67
CA LYS A 222 27.28 8.64 -15.21
C LYS A 222 28.22 9.00 -16.36
N LYS A 223 28.64 8.02 -17.17
CA LYS A 223 29.46 8.24 -18.37
C LYS A 223 28.78 9.16 -19.38
N THR A 224 27.49 8.97 -19.61
CA THR A 224 26.72 9.76 -20.58
C THR A 224 26.59 11.22 -20.15
N VAL A 225 26.29 11.47 -18.88
CA VAL A 225 26.21 12.81 -18.30
C VAL A 225 27.56 13.51 -18.37
N ALA A 226 28.65 12.83 -18.00
CA ALA A 226 30.01 13.38 -18.09
C ALA A 226 30.38 13.76 -19.55
N ASN A 227 30.02 12.93 -20.53
CA ASN A 227 30.29 13.22 -21.94
C ASN A 227 29.50 14.41 -22.48
N LYS A 228 28.24 14.58 -22.07
CA LYS A 228 27.42 15.74 -22.47
C LYS A 228 28.01 17.05 -21.93
N ARG A 229 28.56 17.04 -20.71
CA ARG A 229 29.23 18.21 -20.11
C ARG A 229 30.52 18.61 -20.83
N ARG A 230 31.23 17.68 -21.47
CA ARG A 230 32.44 17.99 -22.24
C ARG A 230 32.15 18.64 -23.60
N LYS A 231 30.90 18.58 -24.06
CA LYS A 231 30.48 19.04 -25.40
C LYS A 231 29.67 20.35 -25.38
N GLY A 232 29.31 20.87 -24.21
CA GLY A 232 28.60 22.14 -24.04
C GLY A 232 29.35 23.04 -23.09
#